data_AF-A0A9Q0ZU02-F1
#
_entry.id   AF-A0A9Q0ZU02-F1
#
_cell.length_a   1.000
_cell.length_b   1.000
_cell.length_c   1.000
_cell.angle_alpha   90.00
_cell.angle_beta   90.00
_cell.angle_gamma   90.00
#
_symmetry.space_group_name_H-M   'P 1'
#
loop_
_entity.id
_entity.type
_entity.pdbx_description
1 polymer ?
#
loop_
_entity_poly.entity_id
_entity_poly.type
_entity_poly.pdbx_seq_one_letter_code
_entity_poly.pdbx_strand_id
1 'polypeptide(L)'
;METGSVIYACLGSLCRLVPSQLIELGLGLEASNRPFIWVVKTGDRDSELEEWFIGVRIGVEIPVRWGEEDKVGVLVKKDEVRKAVLTLMGGGGEESKSMRSRAIELGKQASKAMESGGSSNRNLSCLIKDIMKQQTQNQKG
;
A
#
# COMPACT_ATOMS: atom_id res chain seq x y z
N MET A 1 -20.20 -9.74 7.53
CA MET A 1 -18.79 -9.34 7.36
C MET A 1 -18.40 -8.48 8.54
N GLU A 2 -17.27 -8.77 9.18
CA GLU A 2 -16.73 -7.92 10.25
C GLU A 2 -15.91 -6.77 9.65
N THR A 3 -15.95 -5.58 10.28
CA THR A 3 -15.19 -4.40 9.84
C THR A 3 -13.68 -4.62 10.00
N GLY A 4 -12.88 -4.22 9.01
CA GLY A 4 -11.43 -4.38 9.05
C GLY A 4 -10.94 -5.81 8.80
N SER A 5 -11.71 -6.60 8.05
CA SER A 5 -11.42 -8.00 7.71
C SER A 5 -10.72 -8.21 6.36
N VAL A 6 -10.62 -7.15 5.53
CA VAL A 6 -10.01 -7.19 4.19
C VAL A 6 -8.70 -6.39 4.18
N ILE A 7 -7.65 -6.94 3.57
CA ILE A 7 -6.36 -6.27 3.37
C ILE A 7 -6.39 -5.50 2.06
N TYR A 8 -5.94 -4.25 2.07
CA TYR A 8 -5.61 -3.53 0.84
C TYR A 8 -4.08 -3.49 0.67
N ALA A 9 -3.58 -4.07 -0.41
CA ALA A 9 -2.17 -4.07 -0.77
C ALA A 9 -1.96 -3.22 -2.04
N CYS A 10 -1.10 -2.20 -1.96
CA CYS A 10 -0.78 -1.32 -3.08
C CYS A 10 0.59 -0.69 -2.90
N LEU A 11 1.38 -0.62 -3.97
CA LEU A 11 2.74 -0.08 -3.97
C LEU A 11 2.81 1.32 -4.60
N GLY A 12 1.83 2.17 -4.28
CA GLY A 12 1.74 3.56 -4.73
C GLY A 12 1.80 3.71 -6.25
N SER A 13 2.16 4.89 -6.77
CA SER A 13 2.35 5.12 -8.21
C SER A 13 3.78 4.86 -8.69
N LEU A 14 4.78 5.11 -7.85
CA LEU A 14 6.20 5.12 -8.26
C LEU A 14 6.92 3.78 -8.10
N CYS A 15 6.49 2.90 -7.19
CA CYS A 15 7.19 1.64 -6.96
C CYS A 15 6.86 0.60 -8.04
N ARG A 16 7.88 -0.11 -8.51
CA ARG A 16 7.81 -1.29 -9.37
C ARG A 16 8.65 -2.39 -8.73
N LEU A 17 8.10 -3.58 -8.60
CA LEU A 17 8.81 -4.74 -8.06
C LEU A 17 9.27 -5.63 -9.22
N VAL A 18 10.37 -6.34 -9.01
CA VAL A 18 10.78 -7.42 -9.89
C VAL A 18 9.78 -8.58 -9.80
N PRO A 19 9.56 -9.37 -10.87
CA PRO A 19 8.58 -10.46 -10.89
C PRO A 19 8.71 -11.43 -9.71
N SER A 20 9.94 -11.82 -9.35
CA SER A 20 10.21 -12.72 -8.21
C SER A 20 9.67 -12.17 -6.87
N GLN A 21 9.79 -10.87 -6.65
CA GLN A 21 9.28 -10.23 -5.44
C GLN A 21 7.75 -10.08 -5.46
N LEU A 22 7.14 -9.92 -6.65
CA LEU A 22 5.68 -9.94 -6.81
C LEU A 22 5.11 -11.34 -6.50
N ILE A 23 5.78 -12.40 -6.97
CA ILE A 23 5.40 -13.79 -6.69
C ILE A 23 5.43 -14.06 -5.18
N GLU A 24 6.51 -13.70 -4.49
CA GLU A 24 6.63 -13.90 -3.04
C GLU A 24 5.59 -13.10 -2.24
N LEU A 25 5.25 -11.89 -2.70
CA LEU A 25 4.16 -11.09 -2.14
C LEU A 25 2.80 -11.78 -2.34
N GLY A 26 2.51 -12.25 -3.56
CA GLY A 26 1.27 -12.95 -3.89
C GLY A 26 1.11 -14.23 -3.09
N LEU A 27 2.14 -15.07 -3.04
CA LEU A 27 2.16 -16.30 -2.26
C LEU A 27 1.99 -16.04 -0.76
N GLY A 28 2.59 -14.97 -0.23
CA GLY A 28 2.45 -14.60 1.18
C GLY A 28 1.04 -14.11 1.52
N LEU A 29 0.41 -13.35 0.63
CA LEU A 29 -0.99 -12.93 0.74
C LEU A 29 -1.93 -14.14 0.69
N GLU A 30 -1.74 -15.04 -0.26
CA GLU A 30 -2.53 -16.28 -0.39
C GLU A 30 -2.39 -17.16 0.87
N ALA A 31 -1.16 -17.42 1.31
CA ALA A 31 -0.87 -18.26 2.49
C ALA A 31 -1.38 -17.67 3.82
N SER A 32 -1.74 -16.38 3.83
CA SER A 32 -2.37 -15.74 5.01
C SER A 32 -3.82 -16.16 5.21
N ASN A 33 -4.49 -16.69 4.17
CA ASN A 33 -5.91 -17.04 4.15
C ASN A 33 -6.81 -15.89 4.65
N ARG A 34 -6.44 -14.64 4.33
CA ARG A 34 -7.20 -13.43 4.62
C ARG A 34 -7.77 -12.86 3.33
N PRO A 35 -9.01 -12.35 3.32
CA PRO A 35 -9.51 -11.60 2.18
C PRO A 35 -8.60 -10.41 1.86
N PHE A 36 -8.23 -10.23 0.59
CA PHE A 36 -7.41 -9.10 0.18
C PHE A 36 -7.85 -8.52 -1.17
N ILE A 37 -7.55 -7.24 -1.37
CA ILE A 37 -7.59 -6.53 -2.64
C ILE A 37 -6.15 -6.09 -2.91
N TRP A 38 -5.55 -6.58 -3.99
CA TRP A 38 -4.19 -6.25 -4.36
C TRP A 38 -4.17 -5.49 -5.70
N VAL A 39 -3.59 -4.30 -5.69
CA VAL A 39 -3.33 -3.54 -6.92
C VAL A 39 -1.95 -3.91 -7.43
N VAL A 40 -1.92 -4.66 -8.53
CA VAL A 40 -0.69 -5.10 -9.20
C VAL A 40 -0.44 -4.22 -10.41
N LYS A 41 0.82 -3.83 -10.61
CA LYS A 41 1.26 -3.16 -11.84
C LYS A 41 2.07 -4.16 -12.65
N THR A 42 1.52 -4.55 -13.79
CA THR A 42 2.21 -5.34 -14.80
C THR A 42 2.81 -4.36 -15.81
N GLY A 43 4.11 -4.46 -16.10
CA GLY A 43 4.71 -3.68 -17.19
C GLY A 43 4.41 -4.32 -18.55
N ASP A 44 4.60 -3.58 -19.65
CA ASP A 44 4.40 -4.07 -21.03
C ASP A 44 5.28 -5.28 -21.44
N ARG A 45 6.11 -5.83 -20.54
CA ARG A 45 7.09 -6.88 -20.82
C ARG A 45 6.98 -8.13 -19.94
N ASP A 46 5.88 -8.30 -19.22
CA ASP A 46 5.75 -9.41 -18.27
C ASP A 46 4.68 -10.41 -18.71
N SER A 47 4.89 -11.05 -19.87
CA SER A 47 4.07 -12.18 -20.35
C SER A 47 4.01 -13.33 -19.34
N GLU A 48 5.05 -13.50 -18.52
CA GLU A 48 5.10 -14.47 -17.42
C GLU A 48 4.14 -14.13 -16.26
N LEU A 49 3.93 -12.84 -15.97
CA LEU A 49 2.96 -12.40 -14.97
C LEU A 49 1.54 -12.55 -15.50
N GLU A 50 1.31 -12.26 -16.79
CA GLU A 50 -0.01 -12.48 -17.40
C GLU A 50 -0.40 -13.96 -17.42
N GLU A 51 0.54 -14.88 -17.72
CA GLU A 51 0.29 -16.32 -17.59
C GLU A 51 -0.04 -16.72 -16.14
N TRP A 52 0.65 -16.15 -15.16
CA TRP A 52 0.34 -16.36 -13.75
C TRP A 52 -1.06 -15.84 -13.40
N PHE A 53 -1.45 -14.64 -13.84
CA PHE A 53 -2.79 -14.09 -13.56
C PHE A 53 -3.92 -14.81 -14.31
N ILE A 54 -3.67 -15.27 -15.54
CA ILE A 54 -4.65 -15.97 -16.39
C ILE A 54 -4.80 -17.44 -15.97
N GLY A 55 -3.74 -18.07 -15.45
CA GLY A 55 -3.75 -19.43 -14.91
C GLY A 55 -4.43 -19.58 -13.55
N VAL A 56 -4.77 -18.49 -12.86
CA VAL A 56 -5.45 -18.52 -11.56
C VAL A 56 -6.95 -18.80 -11.74
N ARG A 57 -7.28 -20.07 -12.01
CA ARG A 57 -8.35 -20.70 -11.24
C ARG A 57 -7.71 -21.15 -9.93
N ILE A 58 -8.19 -20.56 -8.84
CA ILE A 58 -7.90 -20.92 -7.44
C ILE A 58 -7.37 -22.37 -7.32
N GLY A 59 -6.07 -22.49 -7.03
CA GLY A 59 -5.34 -23.75 -6.80
C GLY A 59 -4.69 -24.36 -8.05
N VAL A 60 -3.34 -24.34 -8.11
CA VAL A 60 -2.45 -25.44 -8.54
C VAL A 60 -0.97 -25.00 -8.66
N GLU A 61 -0.09 -25.99 -8.47
CA GLU A 61 1.38 -26.09 -8.61
C GLU A 61 2.06 -25.23 -9.68
N ILE A 62 3.27 -24.74 -9.32
CA ILE A 62 4.13 -23.87 -10.13
C ILE A 62 5.25 -24.69 -10.78
N PRO A 63 5.40 -24.71 -12.13
CA PRO A 63 6.64 -25.09 -12.76
C PRO A 63 7.58 -23.87 -12.80
N VAL A 64 8.42 -23.71 -11.77
CA VAL A 64 9.46 -22.67 -11.77
C VAL A 64 10.68 -23.19 -12.54
N ARG A 65 11.07 -22.53 -13.64
CA ARG A 65 12.35 -22.79 -14.31
C ARG A 65 13.44 -22.02 -13.56
N TRP A 66 14.41 -22.74 -13.03
CA TRP A 66 15.47 -22.23 -12.16
C TRP A 66 16.65 -21.70 -12.99
N GLY A 67 17.13 -20.48 -12.69
CA GLY A 67 18.43 -20.00 -13.18
C GLY A 67 18.52 -18.47 -13.34
N GLU A 68 19.44 -17.86 -12.59
CA GLU A 68 19.94 -16.47 -12.64
C GLU A 68 19.16 -15.40 -11.84
N GLU A 69 19.15 -15.52 -10.51
CA GLU A 69 18.68 -14.49 -9.55
C GLU A 69 19.72 -13.38 -9.24
N ASP A 70 20.82 -13.28 -9.98
CA ASP A 70 21.93 -12.39 -9.63
C ASP A 70 21.85 -11.04 -10.35
N LYS A 71 21.13 -10.11 -9.71
CA LYS A 71 21.54 -8.68 -9.60
C LYS A 71 20.74 -7.88 -8.56
N VAL A 72 19.54 -8.32 -8.18
CA VAL A 72 18.82 -7.88 -6.96
C VAL A 72 17.95 -9.06 -6.52
N GLY A 73 18.42 -9.86 -5.56
CA GLY A 73 17.68 -11.03 -5.07
C GLY A 73 16.34 -10.67 -4.42
N VAL A 74 15.46 -11.67 -4.25
CA VAL A 74 14.23 -11.53 -3.46
C VAL A 74 14.59 -11.08 -2.05
N LEU A 75 14.12 -9.89 -1.65
CA LEU A 75 14.43 -9.32 -0.35
C LEU A 75 13.47 -9.79 0.74
N VAL A 76 12.20 -10.02 0.38
CA VAL A 76 11.16 -10.42 1.34
C VAL A 76 10.53 -11.72 0.88
N LYS A 77 10.54 -12.73 1.77
CA LYS A 77 9.98 -14.05 1.49
C LYS A 77 8.49 -14.12 1.85
N LYS A 78 7.75 -15.01 1.19
CA LYS A 78 6.31 -15.22 1.39
C LYS A 78 5.93 -15.46 2.85
N ASP A 79 6.77 -16.13 3.62
CA ASP A 79 6.50 -16.43 5.03
C ASP A 79 6.58 -15.18 5.91
N GLU A 80 7.45 -14.23 5.56
CA GLU A 80 7.55 -12.94 6.23
C GLU A 80 6.35 -12.07 5.91
N VAL A 81 5.91 -12.06 4.64
CA VAL A 81 4.67 -11.41 4.21
C VAL A 81 3.48 -11.99 4.97
N ARG A 82 3.34 -13.32 4.98
CA ARG A 82 2.27 -14.02 5.71
C ARG A 82 2.27 -13.64 7.19
N LYS A 83 3.44 -13.65 7.84
CA LYS A 83 3.56 -13.28 9.26
C LYS A 83 3.15 -11.84 9.49
N ALA A 84 3.61 -10.90 8.65
CA ALA A 84 3.23 -9.49 8.75
C ALA A 84 1.72 -9.30 8.59
N VAL A 85 1.11 -9.97 7.62
CA VAL A 85 -0.35 -9.95 7.42
C VAL A 85 -1.08 -10.51 8.63
N LEU A 86 -0.63 -11.64 9.18
CA LEU A 86 -1.26 -12.26 10.34
C LEU A 86 -1.12 -11.40 11.59
N THR A 87 0.02 -10.73 11.80
CA THR A 87 0.18 -9.78 12.91
C THR A 87 -0.76 -8.58 12.73
N LEU A 88 -0.82 -8.00 11.52
CA LEU A 88 -1.67 -6.86 11.21
C LEU A 88 -3.17 -7.17 11.37
N MET A 89 -3.61 -8.31 10.82
CA MET A 89 -5.00 -8.75 10.79
C MET A 89 -5.39 -9.60 12.00
N GLY A 90 -4.44 -9.83 12.92
CA GLY A 90 -4.41 -10.92 13.88
C GLY A 90 -5.58 -10.98 14.85
N GLY A 91 -6.71 -11.49 14.37
CA GLY A 91 -7.72 -12.27 15.08
C GLY A 91 -8.12 -11.84 16.50
N GLY A 92 -7.95 -10.56 16.87
CA GLY A 92 -8.24 -10.05 18.21
C GLY A 92 -7.04 -9.90 19.18
N GLY A 93 -5.79 -10.12 18.76
CA GLY A 93 -4.58 -9.87 19.55
C GLY A 93 -4.36 -8.38 19.88
N GLU A 94 -3.61 -8.10 20.95
CA GLU A 94 -3.42 -6.75 21.50
C GLU A 94 -2.65 -5.81 20.55
N GLU A 95 -1.61 -6.33 19.88
CA GLU A 95 -0.80 -5.57 18.92
C GLU A 95 -1.64 -5.02 17.76
N SER A 96 -2.41 -5.88 17.09
CA SER A 96 -3.31 -5.52 15.99
C SER A 96 -4.36 -4.47 16.41
N LYS A 97 -4.91 -4.59 17.63
CA LYS A 97 -5.84 -3.60 18.20
C LYS A 97 -5.16 -2.25 18.45
N SER A 98 -3.96 -2.26 19.01
CA SER A 98 -3.17 -1.04 19.26
C SER A 98 -2.84 -0.31 17.95
N MET A 99 -2.39 -1.02 16.93
CA MET A 99 -2.11 -0.45 15.59
C MET A 99 -3.34 0.23 14.99
N ARG A 100 -4.51 -0.44 15.04
CA ARG A 100 -5.78 0.14 14.55
C ARG A 100 -6.20 1.36 15.36
N SER A 101 -6.10 1.30 16.69
CA SER A 101 -6.45 2.42 17.57
C SER A 101 -5.60 3.67 17.26
N ARG A 102 -4.28 3.48 17.12
CA ARG A 102 -3.36 4.56 16.76
C ARG A 102 -3.67 5.15 15.38
N ALA A 103 -3.94 4.31 14.37
CA ALA A 103 -4.29 4.78 13.04
C ALA A 103 -5.58 5.62 13.03
N ILE A 104 -6.60 5.20 13.80
CA ILE A 104 -7.85 5.94 13.95
C ILE A 104 -7.59 7.31 14.61
N GLU A 105 -6.79 7.36 15.67
CA GLU A 105 -6.52 8.62 16.36
C GLU A 105 -5.75 9.60 15.47
N LEU A 106 -4.72 9.13 14.76
CA LEU A 106 -4.00 9.94 13.77
C LEU A 106 -4.94 10.47 12.68
N GLY A 107 -5.88 9.65 12.21
CA GLY A 107 -6.91 10.08 11.25
C GLY A 107 -7.79 11.22 11.78
N LYS A 108 -8.22 11.15 13.05
CA LYS A 108 -9.00 12.23 13.69
C LYS A 108 -8.19 13.53 13.78
N GLN A 109 -6.92 13.43 14.16
CA GLN A 109 -6.06 14.62 14.25
C GLN A 109 -5.81 15.25 12.88
N ALA A 110 -5.60 14.43 11.85
CA ALA A 110 -5.48 14.89 10.47
C ALA A 110 -6.77 15.59 9.98
N SER A 111 -7.95 15.03 10.30
CA SER A 111 -9.24 15.66 9.99
C SER A 111 -9.35 17.05 10.65
N LYS A 112 -9.13 17.13 11.96
CA LYS A 112 -9.19 18.38 12.72
C LYS A 112 -8.22 19.44 12.22
N ALA A 113 -7.03 19.03 11.77
CA ALA A 113 -6.05 19.97 11.20
C ALA A 113 -6.56 20.61 9.89
N MET A 114 -7.39 19.90 9.12
CA MET A 114 -7.93 20.35 7.83
C MET A 114 -9.29 21.06 7.92
N GLU A 115 -10.03 20.88 9.01
CA GLU A 115 -11.30 21.56 9.30
C GLU A 115 -11.15 23.09 9.35
N SER A 116 -12.27 23.82 9.23
CA SER A 116 -12.26 25.29 9.27
C SER A 116 -11.63 25.79 10.57
N GLY A 117 -10.57 26.60 10.45
CA GLY A 117 -9.83 27.08 11.61
C GLY A 117 -8.82 26.09 12.20
N GLY A 118 -8.65 24.90 11.60
CA GLY A 118 -7.59 23.94 11.90
C GLY A 118 -6.21 24.42 11.45
N SER A 119 -5.14 23.77 11.92
CA SER A 119 -3.76 24.21 11.67
C SER A 119 -3.37 24.20 10.19
N SER A 120 -3.64 23.10 9.47
CA SER A 120 -3.37 23.00 8.03
C SER A 120 -4.28 23.93 7.22
N ASN A 121 -5.56 24.08 7.62
CA ASN A 121 -6.49 25.02 7.01
C ASN A 121 -6.00 26.47 7.12
N ARG A 122 -5.52 26.87 8.30
CA ARG A 122 -4.93 28.20 8.53
C ARG A 122 -3.66 28.40 7.72
N ASN A 123 -2.75 27.41 7.70
CA ASN A 123 -1.50 27.49 6.95
C ASN A 123 -1.76 27.72 5.46
N LEU A 124 -2.67 26.94 4.86
CA LEU A 124 -3.03 27.09 3.46
C LEU A 124 -3.74 28.43 3.20
N SER A 125 -4.61 28.86 4.12
CA SER A 125 -5.27 30.18 4.02
C SER A 125 -4.28 31.34 4.07
N CYS A 126 -3.26 31.26 4.93
CA CYS A 126 -2.19 32.25 4.99
C CYS A 126 -1.37 32.25 3.69
N LEU A 127 -0.97 31.08 3.19
CA LEU A 127 -0.26 30.95 1.92
C LEU A 127 -1.03 31.61 0.76
N ILE A 128 -2.33 31.32 0.63
CA ILE A 128 -3.17 31.90 -0.42
C ILE A 128 -3.21 33.43 -0.28
N LYS A 129 -3.44 33.95 0.92
CA LYS A 129 -3.49 35.40 1.17
C LYS A 129 -2.17 36.09 0.81
N ASP A 130 -1.04 35.46 1.11
CA ASP A 130 0.27 36.04 0.82
C ASP A 130 0.57 36.05 -0.68
N ILE A 131 0.20 34.99 -1.41
CA ILE A 131 0.27 34.98 -2.89
C ILE A 131 -0.61 36.09 -3.48
N MET A 132 -1.84 36.25 -3.00
CA MET A 132 -2.76 37.29 -3.49
C MET A 132 -2.22 38.71 -3.28
N LYS A 133 -1.58 38.98 -2.13
CA LYS A 133 -0.94 40.27 -1.87
C LYS A 133 0.20 40.55 -2.85
N GLN A 134 1.07 39.56 -3.09
CA GLN A 134 2.20 39.71 -4.02
C GLN A 134 1.73 40.03 -5.45
N GLN A 135 0.69 39.35 -5.94
CA GLN A 135 0.13 39.63 -7.27
C GLN A 135 -0.44 41.06 -7.38
N THR A 136 -1.10 41.54 -6.33
CA THR A 136 -1.67 42.89 -6.30
C THR A 136 -0.60 43.98 -6.25
N GLN A 137 0.54 43.70 -5.60
CA GLN A 137 1.69 44.61 -5.55
C GLN A 137 2.43 44.66 -6.90
N ASN A 138 2.59 43.52 -7.57
CA ASN A 138 3.28 43.44 -8.86
C ASN A 138 2.48 44.02 -10.05
N GLN A 139 1.17 44.25 -9.91
CA GLN A 139 0.33 44.91 -10.93
C GLN A 139 0.28 46.44 -10.79
N LYS A 140 0.80 46.99 -9.69
CA LYS A 140 0.77 48.44 -9.39
C LYS A 140 2.13 49.13 -9.55
N GLY A 141 3.19 48.39 -9.88
CA GLY A 141 4.51 48.91 -10.24
C GLY A 141 4.82 48.65 -11.70
#